data_AF-S4PTX8-F1
#
_entry.id   AF-S4PTX8-F1
#
_cell.length_a   1.000
_cell.length_b   1.000
_cell.length_c   1.000
_cell.angle_alpha   90.00
_cell.angle_beta   90.00
_cell.angle_gamma   90.00
#
_symmetry.space_group_name_H-M   'P 1'
#
loop_
_entity.id
_entity.type
_entity.pdbx_description
1 polymer ?
#
loop_
_entity_poly.entity_id
_entity_poly.type
_entity_poly.pdbx_seq_one_letter_code
_entity_poly.pdbx_strand_id
1 'polypeptide(L)' 'NDLKICRISRCYGRPQGGDDVFIFVEKVNKKNIMIRFFELDDKGDRPWSATATFLQSDVHHQYAIVF' A
#
# COMPACT_ATOMS: atom_id res chain seq x y z
N ASN A 1 9.83 14.82 -1.41
CA ASN A 1 8.61 14.38 -0.72
C ASN A 1 8.87 13.01 -0.16
N ASP A 2 8.78 12.87 1.15
CA ASP A 2 8.91 11.57 1.81
C ASP A 2 7.61 10.79 1.65
N LEU A 3 7.74 9.51 1.32
CA LEU A 3 6.60 8.59 1.31
C LEU A 3 6.25 8.27 2.76
N LYS A 4 5.02 8.59 3.16
CA LYS A 4 4.53 8.33 4.51
C LYS A 4 3.09 7.85 4.47
N ILE A 5 2.85 6.76 5.18
CA ILE A 5 1.50 6.27 5.49
C ILE A 5 1.04 6.99 6.75
N CYS A 6 -0.06 7.74 6.65
CA CYS A 6 -0.63 8.50 7.75
C CYS A 6 -1.65 7.69 8.55
N ARG A 7 -2.49 6.91 7.85
CA ARG A 7 -3.52 6.06 8.48
C ARG A 7 -3.96 4.97 7.51
N ILE A 8 -4.35 3.82 8.05
CA ILE A 8 -4.94 2.72 7.30
C ILE A 8 -6.30 2.35 7.92
N SER A 9 -7.27 2.02 7.08
CA SER A 9 -8.61 1.59 7.52
C SER A 9 -8.61 0.19 8.13
N ARG A 10 -7.74 -0.71 7.64
CA ARG A 10 -7.61 -2.09 8.10
C ARG A 10 -6.16 -2.55 7.99
N CYS A 11 -5.67 -3.23 9.03
CA CYS A 11 -4.29 -3.75 9.12
C CYS A 11 -4.21 -5.29 9.11
N TYR A 12 -5.25 -5.95 8.62
CA TYR A 12 -5.35 -7.40 8.46
C TYR A 12 -6.17 -7.70 7.19
N GLY A 13 -6.09 -8.92 6.68
CA GLY A 13 -6.84 -9.31 5.49
C GLY A 13 -6.80 -10.82 5.26
N ARG A 14 -7.47 -11.26 4.20
CA ARG A 14 -7.46 -12.68 3.79
C ARG A 14 -6.13 -13.01 3.11
N PRO A 15 -5.55 -14.21 3.33
CA PRO A 15 -4.34 -14.64 2.61
C PRO A 15 -4.50 -14.64 1.08
N GLN A 16 -5.73 -14.84 0.59
CA GLN A 16 -6.05 -14.78 -0.83
C GLN A 16 -6.08 -13.34 -1.40
N GLY A 17 -6.07 -12.31 -0.54
CA GLY A 17 -6.22 -10.92 -0.94
C GLY A 17 -7.66 -10.55 -1.37
N GLY A 18 -7.79 -9.41 -2.06
CA GLY A 18 -9.05 -8.91 -2.60
C GLY A 18 -9.94 -8.14 -1.62
N ASP A 19 -9.42 -7.76 -0.46
CA ASP A 19 -10.11 -6.87 0.48
C ASP A 19 -9.92 -5.41 0.04
N ASP A 20 -10.99 -4.61 0.04
CA ASP A 20 -10.88 -3.16 -0.21
C ASP A 20 -10.27 -2.45 1.01
N VAL A 21 -9.10 -1.85 0.84
CA VAL A 21 -8.40 -1.12 1.90
C VAL A 21 -8.15 0.33 1.52
N PHE A 22 -8.59 1.23 2.39
CA PHE A 22 -8.28 2.66 2.30
C PHE A 22 -7.00 2.98 3.07
N ILE A 23 -6.05 3.65 2.41
CA ILE A 23 -4.83 4.18 3.03
C ILE A 23 -4.70 5.67 2.75
N PHE A 24 -4.42 6.44 3.81
CA PHE A 24 -4.14 7.87 3.73
C PHE A 24 -2.62 8.06 3.77
N VAL A 25 -2.12 8.95 2.90
CA VAL A 25 -0.69 9.18 2.68
C VAL A 25 -0.39 10.67 2.61
N GLU A 26 0.88 11.02 2.83
CA GLU A 26 1.39 12.31 2.38
C GLU A 26 1.37 12.41 0.85
N LYS A 27 1.46 13.64 0.31
CA LYS A 27 1.27 13.90 -1.13
C LYS A 27 2.15 12.99 -2.03
N VAL A 28 1.52 12.09 -2.77
CA VAL A 28 2.17 11.16 -3.72
C VAL A 28 2.03 11.59 -5.19
N ASN A 29 2.86 11.05 -6.08
CA ASN A 29 2.64 11.15 -7.51
C ASN A 29 1.81 9.96 -8.00
N LYS A 30 0.58 10.21 -8.48
CA LYS A 30 -0.34 9.15 -8.93
C LYS A 30 0.18 8.25 -10.06
N LYS A 31 1.18 8.70 -10.85
CA LYS A 31 1.80 7.89 -11.91
C LYS A 31 3.06 7.13 -11.45
N ASN A 32 3.55 7.43 -10.25
CA ASN A 32 4.80 6.90 -9.72
C ASN A 32 4.63 6.56 -8.23
N ILE A 33 3.70 5.65 -7.95
CA ILE A 33 3.41 5.15 -6.62
C ILE A 33 3.00 3.68 -6.70
N MET A 34 3.40 2.89 -5.71
CA MET A 34 2.99 1.50 -5.53
C MET A 34 2.86 1.20 -4.04
N ILE A 35 2.07 0.20 -3.69
CA ILE A 35 1.96 -0.31 -2.32
C ILE A 35 2.57 -1.71 -2.32
N ARG A 36 3.60 -1.92 -1.49
CA ARG A 36 4.33 -3.18 -1.41
C ARG A 36 4.18 -3.79 -0.02
N PHE A 37 3.64 -4.99 0.00
CA PHE A 37 3.64 -5.88 1.15
C PHE A 37 4.94 -6.68 1.15
N PHE A 38 5.47 -6.95 2.33
CA PHE A 38 6.62 -7.82 2.50
C PHE A 38 6.59 -8.45 3.88
N GLU A 39 7.33 -9.54 4.01
CA GLU A 39 7.62 -10.20 5.28
C GLU A 39 9.14 -10.21 5.46
N LEU A 40 9.60 -10.06 6.70
CA LEU A 40 11.01 -10.21 7.06
C LEU A 40 11.21 -11.56 7.72
N ASP A 41 12.32 -12.23 7.41
CA ASP A 41 12.77 -13.38 8.19
C ASP A 41 13.55 -12.95 9.44
N ASP A 42 14.00 -13.93 10.22
CA ASP A 42 14.77 -13.71 11.46
C ASP A 42 16.13 -13.00 11.21
N LYS A 43 16.61 -12.98 9.96
CA LYS A 43 17.85 -12.32 9.56
C LYS A 43 17.61 -10.90 9.04
N GLY A 44 16.34 -10.49 8.92
CA GLY A 44 15.94 -9.20 8.35
C GLY A 44 15.95 -9.18 6.82
N ASP A 45 16.07 -10.34 6.17
CA ASP A 45 15.93 -10.46 4.72
C ASP A 45 14.46 -10.39 4.33
N ARG A 46 14.17 -10.08 3.06
CA ARG A 46 12.79 -9.98 2.51
C ARG A 46 12.51 -11.16 1.56
N PRO A 47 12.27 -12.38 2.08
CA PRO A 47 12.03 -13.55 1.23
C PRO A 47 10.71 -13.48 0.47
N TRP A 48 9.73 -12.74 0.98
CA TRP A 48 8.43 -12.54 0.34
C TRP A 48 8.10 -11.06 0.17
N SER A 49 7.55 -10.73 -1.00
CA SER A 49 6.90 -9.44 -1.23
C SER A 49 5.82 -9.56 -2.29
N ALA A 50 4.81 -8.69 -2.19
CA ALA A 50 3.73 -8.59 -3.16
C ALA A 50 3.33 -7.12 -3.36
N THR A 51 2.76 -6.81 -4.53
CA THR A 51 2.28 -5.46 -4.86
C THR A 51 0.76 -5.44 -4.80
N ALA A 52 0.19 -4.42 -4.16
CA ALA A 52 -1.26 -4.20 -4.17
C ALA A 52 -1.76 -3.89 -5.59
N THR A 53 -3.00 -4.27 -5.89
CA THR A 53 -3.62 -3.98 -7.19
C THR A 53 -4.55 -2.78 -7.05
N PHE A 54 -4.24 -1.69 -7.74
CA PHE A 54 -5.12 -0.52 -7.83
C PHE A 54 -4.85 0.22 -9.14
N LEU A 55 -5.84 0.96 -9.60
CA LEU A 55 -5.76 1.81 -10.79
C LEU A 55 -5.29 3.21 -10.41
N GLN A 56 -4.80 3.95 -11.42
CA GLN A 56 -4.44 5.36 -11.22
C GLN A 56 -5.64 6.21 -10.74
N SER A 57 -6.87 5.83 -11.09
CA SER A 57 -8.11 6.47 -10.62
C SER A 57 -8.34 6.31 -9.12
N ASP A 58 -7.76 5.28 -8.51
CA ASP A 58 -7.97 4.95 -7.10
C ASP A 58 -7.03 5.76 -6.19
N VAL A 59 -6.07 6.50 -6.78
CA VAL A 59 -5.27 7.51 -6.11
C VAL A 59 -6.07 8.81 -5.97
N HIS A 60 -6.78 8.93 -4.85
CA HIS A 60 -7.65 10.06 -4.54
C HIS A 60 -6.86 11.32 -4.17
N HIS A 61 -6.93 12.33 -5.03
CA HIS A 61 -6.30 13.65 -4.87
C HIS A 61 -4.83 13.66 -4.41
N GLN A 62 -4.07 12.59 -4.66
CA GLN A 62 -2.68 12.43 -4.20
C GLN A 62 -2.51 12.21 -2.68
N TYR A 63 -3.59 12.05 -1.91
CA TYR A 63 -3.54 11.96 -0.44
C TYR A 63 -4.19 10.68 0.12
N ALA A 64 -4.86 9.90 -0.72
CA ALA A 64 -5.35 8.58 -0.35
C ALA A 64 -5.28 7.62 -1.53
N ILE A 65 -5.25 6.33 -1.22
CA ILE A 65 -5.29 5.24 -2.21
C ILE A 65 -6.29 4.20 -1.70
N VAL A 66 -7.14 3.70 -2.59
CA VAL A 66 -7.92 2.47 -2.39
C VAL A 66 -7.25 1.37 -3.19
N PHE A 67 -7.06 0.21 -2.59
CA PHE A 67 -6.37 -0.93 -3.20
C PHE A 67 -6.86 -2.26 -2.60
#